data_AF-A0A954L589-F1
#
_entry.id   AF-A0A954L589-F1
#
_cell.length_a   1.000
_cell.length_b   1.000
_cell.length_c   1.000
_cell.angle_alpha   90.00
_cell.angle_beta   90.00
_cell.angle_gamma   90.00
#
_symmetry.space_group_name_H-M   'P 1'
#
loop_
_entity.id
_entity.type
_entity.pdbx_description
1 polymer ?
#
loop_
_entity_poly.entity_id
_entity_poly.type
_entity_poly.pdbx_seq_one_letter_code
_entity_poly.pdbx_strand_id
1 'polypeptide(L)'
;MTSSRLALRSIVLLFAGSLAVATAAGLFAGPPAPVDDVIAATIDDSFPGEATRVSVVEARRQAEVLHAAVHSTLQLVHHTYFREDEGLPLPAGVMREMFSELEAEEHVRLRWLAVEGQAMNTDHLPQTDFEQRAFESLKAGEKSYEAVADGVYRRAGRITLANQCLKCHVPDRKTTENRTAGLIIAIPVTSGE
;
A
#
# COMPACT_ATOMS: atom_id res chain seq x y z
N MET A 1 76.48 -13.85 5.02
CA MET A 1 77.25 -12.94 5.90
C MET A 1 76.52 -11.60 5.88
N THR A 2 75.53 -11.39 6.76
CA THR A 2 75.66 -10.74 8.08
C THR A 2 76.17 -9.30 8.02
N SER A 3 75.28 -8.34 8.24
CA SER A 3 75.29 -7.36 9.36
C SER A 3 74.45 -6.14 8.92
N SER A 4 73.29 -5.86 9.50
CA SER A 4 73.06 -5.24 10.82
C SER A 4 73.58 -3.80 10.93
N ARG A 5 72.62 -2.90 11.20
CA ARG A 5 72.61 -1.83 12.21
C ARG A 5 72.94 -0.37 11.84
N LEU A 6 72.10 0.46 12.47
CA LEU A 6 72.30 1.86 12.92
C LEU A 6 72.38 2.92 11.80
N ALA A 7 71.91 4.15 11.94
CA ALA A 7 71.02 4.84 12.86
C ALA A 7 70.88 6.29 12.35
N LEU A 8 69.87 6.98 12.88
CA LEU A 8 69.94 8.39 13.28
C LEU A 8 69.94 9.49 12.20
N ARG A 9 68.91 10.35 12.33
CA ARG A 9 68.94 11.84 12.39
C ARG A 9 67.99 12.53 11.41
N SER A 10 66.84 12.89 11.99
CA SER A 10 66.23 14.22 11.99
C SER A 10 66.55 15.16 10.82
N ILE A 11 65.54 15.43 9.99
CA ILE A 11 65.32 16.77 9.44
C ILE A 11 63.84 17.09 9.59
N VAL A 12 63.54 17.96 10.54
CA VAL A 12 62.29 18.72 10.59
C VAL A 12 62.44 19.84 9.56
N LEU A 13 61.61 19.82 8.52
CA LEU A 13 61.40 20.97 7.64
C LEU A 13 59.90 21.28 7.65
N LEU A 14 59.57 22.36 8.37
CA LEU A 14 58.37 23.16 8.18
C LEU A 14 58.45 23.81 6.79
N PHE A 15 57.39 23.76 5.98
CA PHE A 15 56.64 24.96 5.58
C PHE A 15 55.48 24.60 4.62
N ALA A 16 54.29 25.04 5.05
CA ALA A 16 53.14 25.56 4.31
C ALA A 16 52.91 25.15 2.84
N GLY A 17 51.73 24.59 2.58
CA GLY A 17 51.20 24.43 1.23
C GLY A 17 49.84 23.74 1.19
N SER A 18 48.81 24.50 1.53
CA SER A 18 47.38 24.33 1.19
C SER A 18 47.03 23.30 0.09
N LEU A 19 46.10 22.38 0.37
CA LEU A 19 44.91 22.17 -0.47
C LEU A 19 43.86 21.31 0.25
N ALA A 20 42.61 21.76 0.19
CA ALA A 20 41.45 21.12 0.78
C ALA A 20 41.12 19.77 0.14
N VAL A 21 40.72 18.80 0.96
CA VAL A 21 39.68 17.82 0.58
C VAL A 21 38.78 17.63 1.79
N ALA A 22 37.57 18.21 1.69
CA ALA A 22 36.45 17.84 2.53
C ALA A 22 36.03 16.41 2.13
N THR A 23 36.06 15.47 3.07
CA THR A 23 35.26 14.25 2.95
C THR A 23 34.18 14.32 4.01
N ALA A 24 32.97 14.53 3.51
CA ALA A 24 31.76 14.62 4.28
C ALA A 24 31.52 13.34 5.06
N ALA A 25 30.92 13.55 6.25
CA ALA A 25 30.38 12.55 7.15
C ALA A 25 29.77 11.35 6.40
N GLY A 26 30.15 10.16 6.86
CA GLY A 26 29.48 8.92 6.48
C GLY A 26 28.00 9.01 6.80
N LEU A 27 27.19 9.17 5.76
CA LEU A 27 25.79 8.76 5.74
C LEU A 27 25.80 7.23 5.83
N PHE A 28 25.77 6.72 7.06
CA PHE A 28 25.29 5.36 7.30
C PHE A 28 23.81 5.34 6.94
N ALA A 29 23.51 5.12 5.66
CA ALA A 29 22.26 4.52 5.25
C ALA A 29 22.26 3.12 5.85
N GLY A 30 21.60 2.95 6.99
CA GLY A 30 21.28 1.64 7.53
C GLY A 30 20.53 0.83 6.46
N PRO A 31 20.67 -0.51 6.44
CA PRO A 31 19.90 -1.33 5.52
C PRO A 31 18.40 -1.04 5.70
N PRO A 32 17.60 -0.98 4.62
CA PRO A 32 16.16 -0.85 4.75
C PRO A 32 15.64 -1.97 5.65
N ALA A 33 14.77 -1.60 6.59
CA ALA A 33 14.14 -2.56 7.48
C ALA A 33 13.46 -3.69 6.66
N PRO A 34 13.49 -4.95 7.11
CA PRO A 34 12.79 -6.03 6.44
C PRO A 34 11.29 -5.69 6.34
N VAL A 35 10.74 -5.77 5.13
CA VAL A 35 9.36 -5.40 4.77
C VAL A 35 8.30 -6.41 5.22
N ASP A 36 8.63 -7.34 6.12
CA ASP A 36 7.80 -8.50 6.42
C ASP A 36 7.01 -8.43 7.75
N ASP A 37 7.11 -7.36 8.54
CA ASP A 37 6.46 -7.28 9.86
C ASP A 37 5.50 -6.08 10.09
N VAL A 38 5.09 -5.37 9.05
CA VAL A 38 4.03 -4.34 9.20
C VAL A 38 2.67 -4.96 8.92
N ILE A 39 2.12 -5.55 9.99
CA ILE A 39 0.70 -5.82 10.29
C ILE A 39 -0.17 -6.15 9.06
N ALA A 40 -0.50 -7.42 8.93
CA ALA A 40 -1.69 -7.87 8.19
C ALA A 40 -2.92 -7.12 8.71
N ALA A 41 -3.29 -6.02 8.05
CA ALA A 41 -4.38 -5.17 8.46
C ALA A 41 -5.71 -5.86 8.14
N THR A 42 -6.22 -6.63 9.09
CA THR A 42 -7.64 -6.50 9.42
C THR A 42 -7.86 -5.01 9.66
N ILE A 43 -8.84 -4.39 8.99
CA ILE A 43 -9.27 -3.06 9.45
C ILE A 43 -9.84 -3.29 10.85
N ASP A 44 -9.01 -3.06 11.88
CA ASP A 44 -9.48 -2.91 13.24
C ASP A 44 -10.52 -1.80 13.20
N ASP A 45 -11.59 -1.98 13.96
CA ASP A 45 -12.67 -1.02 14.01
C ASP A 45 -12.27 0.21 14.85
N SER A 46 -11.11 0.18 15.50
CA SER A 46 -10.57 1.28 16.28
C SER A 46 -9.68 2.22 15.44
N PHE A 47 -10.04 3.50 15.38
CA PHE A 47 -9.16 4.58 14.90
C PHE A 47 -8.53 5.32 16.09
N PRO A 48 -7.34 5.92 15.94
CA PRO A 48 -6.74 6.77 16.97
C PRO A 48 -7.71 7.84 17.49
N GLY A 49 -7.61 8.19 18.76
CA GLY A 49 -8.48 9.18 19.39
C GLY A 49 -8.40 10.59 18.77
N GLU A 50 -7.28 10.91 18.12
CA GLU A 50 -7.06 12.19 17.41
C GLU A 50 -7.55 12.17 15.95
N ALA A 51 -8.05 11.05 15.44
CA ALA A 51 -8.52 10.98 14.07
C ALA A 51 -9.65 11.99 13.82
N THR A 52 -9.53 12.77 12.75
CA THR A 52 -10.57 13.72 12.32
C THR A 52 -11.86 12.96 11.99
N ARG A 53 -12.93 13.24 12.73
CA ARG A 53 -14.23 12.60 12.55
C ARG A 53 -15.15 13.49 11.71
N VAL A 54 -15.82 12.88 10.74
CA VAL A 54 -16.80 13.56 9.88
C VAL A 54 -18.20 12.98 10.04
N SER A 55 -19.22 13.64 9.48
CA SER A 55 -20.56 13.05 9.44
C SER A 55 -20.60 11.82 8.53
N VAL A 56 -21.55 10.90 8.75
CA VAL A 56 -21.74 9.73 7.87
C VAL A 56 -21.98 10.12 6.41
N VAL A 57 -22.68 11.25 6.16
CA VAL A 57 -22.93 11.74 4.79
C VAL A 57 -21.63 12.17 4.11
N GLU A 58 -20.78 12.88 4.85
CA GLU A 58 -19.47 13.30 4.35
C GLU A 58 -18.55 12.10 4.13
N ALA A 59 -18.46 11.17 5.09
CA ALA A 59 -17.69 9.94 4.95
C ALA A 59 -18.11 9.12 3.73
N ARG A 60 -19.43 8.98 3.49
CA ARG A 60 -19.93 8.31 2.28
C ARG A 60 -19.43 9.00 1.02
N ARG A 61 -19.61 10.32 0.93
CA ARG A 61 -19.22 11.09 -0.25
C ARG A 61 -17.71 11.03 -0.50
N GLN A 62 -16.90 11.08 0.55
CA GLN A 62 -15.44 10.92 0.49
C GLN A 62 -15.06 9.53 -0.01
N ALA A 63 -15.65 8.47 0.56
CA ALA A 63 -15.39 7.09 0.16
C ALA A 63 -15.79 6.82 -1.30
N GLU A 64 -16.89 7.40 -1.78
CA GLU A 64 -17.30 7.26 -3.18
C GLU A 64 -16.30 7.88 -4.17
N VAL A 65 -15.80 9.09 -3.88
CA VAL A 65 -14.79 9.72 -4.74
C VAL A 65 -13.46 9.01 -4.67
N LEU A 66 -13.03 8.63 -3.46
CA LEU A 66 -11.78 7.90 -3.28
C LEU A 66 -11.84 6.56 -3.99
N HIS A 67 -12.97 5.85 -3.90
CA HIS A 67 -13.20 4.62 -4.66
C HIS A 67 -13.06 4.85 -6.16
N ALA A 68 -13.71 5.88 -6.70
CA ALA A 68 -13.64 6.19 -8.13
C ALA A 68 -12.21 6.52 -8.58
N ALA A 69 -11.46 7.27 -7.77
CA ALA A 69 -10.08 7.63 -8.03
C ALA A 69 -9.16 6.40 -8.01
N VAL A 70 -9.20 5.62 -6.92
CA VAL A 70 -8.39 4.39 -6.76
C VAL A 70 -8.71 3.39 -7.86
N HIS A 71 -10.00 3.17 -8.16
CA HIS A 71 -10.42 2.28 -9.24
C HIS A 71 -9.83 2.72 -10.59
N SER A 72 -10.00 3.99 -10.95
CA SER A 72 -9.58 4.51 -12.26
C SER A 72 -8.05 4.48 -12.39
N THR A 73 -7.34 4.86 -11.33
CA THR A 73 -5.87 4.79 -11.29
C THR A 73 -5.38 3.36 -11.45
N LEU A 74 -5.96 2.40 -10.72
CA LEU A 74 -5.60 0.99 -10.86
C LEU A 74 -5.79 0.50 -12.31
N GLN A 75 -6.91 0.83 -12.95
CA GLN A 75 -7.14 0.47 -14.36
C GLN A 75 -6.07 1.07 -15.27
N LEU A 76 -5.81 2.37 -15.13
CA LEU A 76 -4.90 3.09 -16.01
C LEU A 76 -3.47 2.61 -15.84
N VAL A 77 -3.00 2.43 -14.60
CA VAL A 77 -1.64 1.98 -14.32
C VAL A 77 -1.43 0.55 -14.83
N HIS A 78 -2.39 -0.33 -14.57
CA HIS A 78 -2.31 -1.70 -15.04
C HIS A 78 -2.37 -1.80 -16.58
N HIS A 79 -3.19 -0.97 -17.24
CA HIS A 79 -3.26 -0.95 -18.69
C HIS A 79 -2.00 -0.35 -19.33
N THR A 80 -1.51 0.76 -18.79
CA THR A 80 -0.46 1.56 -19.43
C THR A 80 0.93 1.00 -19.13
N TYR A 81 1.21 0.62 -17.88
CA TYR A 81 2.57 0.36 -17.42
C TYR A 81 2.86 -1.10 -17.09
N PHE A 82 1.87 -1.90 -16.68
CA PHE A 82 2.16 -3.27 -16.26
C PHE A 82 2.45 -4.19 -17.45
N ARG A 83 3.55 -4.94 -17.36
CA ARG A 83 3.99 -5.95 -18.33
C ARG A 83 4.33 -7.22 -17.56
N GLU A 84 3.69 -8.32 -17.94
CA GLU A 84 3.74 -9.60 -17.22
C GLU A 84 5.14 -10.25 -17.29
N ASP A 85 5.82 -10.08 -18.42
CA ASP A 85 7.11 -10.68 -18.75
C ASP A 85 8.31 -9.86 -18.25
N GLU A 86 8.08 -8.65 -17.73
CA GLU A 86 9.15 -7.75 -17.27
C GLU A 86 9.44 -7.86 -15.76
N GLY A 87 8.70 -8.69 -15.02
CA GLY A 87 8.90 -8.87 -13.58
C GLY A 87 8.63 -7.61 -12.74
N LEU A 88 7.84 -6.67 -13.28
CA LEU A 88 7.48 -5.43 -12.59
C LEU A 88 6.52 -5.71 -11.41
N PRO A 89 6.56 -4.89 -10.34
CA PRO A 89 5.61 -5.00 -9.24
C PRO A 89 4.15 -4.91 -9.71
N LEU A 90 3.27 -5.70 -9.08
CA LEU A 90 1.83 -5.65 -9.35
C LEU A 90 1.28 -4.25 -8.98
N PRO A 91 0.51 -3.59 -9.87
CA PRO A 91 -0.05 -2.27 -9.59
C PRO A 91 -0.80 -2.16 -8.25
N ALA A 92 -1.62 -3.17 -7.93
CA ALA A 92 -2.36 -3.22 -6.66
C ALA A 92 -1.42 -3.32 -5.43
N GLY A 93 -0.26 -3.95 -5.59
CA GLY A 93 0.76 -4.05 -4.55
C GLY A 93 1.51 -2.73 -4.32
N VAL A 94 1.82 -2.00 -5.39
CA VAL A 94 2.43 -0.65 -5.30
C VAL A 94 1.49 0.34 -4.61
N MET A 95 0.19 0.26 -4.90
CA MET A 95 -0.81 1.12 -4.26
C MET A 95 -1.02 0.86 -2.76
N ARG A 96 -0.43 -0.20 -2.19
CA ARG A 96 -0.46 -0.45 -0.74
C ARG A 96 0.27 0.63 0.06
N GLU A 97 1.33 1.20 -0.50
CA GLU A 97 2.06 2.28 0.15
C GLU A 97 1.20 3.55 0.21
N MET A 98 0.49 3.86 -0.88
CA MET A 98 -0.52 4.93 -0.89
C MET A 98 -1.63 4.70 0.15
N PHE A 99 -2.06 3.45 0.36
CA PHE A 99 -3.05 3.14 1.42
C PHE A 99 -2.50 3.41 2.82
N SER A 100 -1.21 3.10 3.03
CA SER A 100 -0.53 3.34 4.31
C SER A 100 -0.37 4.83 4.59
N GLU A 101 -0.07 5.63 3.56
CA GLU A 101 -0.02 7.10 3.68
C GLU A 101 -1.40 7.70 3.98
N LEU A 102 -2.47 7.24 3.32
CA LEU A 102 -3.84 7.69 3.61
C LEU A 102 -4.28 7.34 5.04
N GLU A 103 -3.86 6.20 5.56
CA GLU A 103 -4.11 5.84 6.94
C GLU A 103 -3.34 6.75 7.91
N ALA A 104 -2.05 6.99 7.64
CA ALA A 104 -1.18 7.77 8.52
C ALA A 104 -1.54 9.26 8.56
N GLU A 105 -1.83 9.86 7.40
CA GLU A 105 -2.03 11.31 7.29
C GLU A 105 -3.52 11.69 7.42
N GLU A 106 -4.41 10.90 6.82
CA GLU A 106 -5.83 11.24 6.70
C GLU A 106 -6.74 10.37 7.57
N HIS A 107 -6.19 9.38 8.27
CA HIS A 107 -6.97 8.41 9.05
C HIS A 107 -8.06 7.72 8.21
N VAL A 108 -7.78 7.47 6.93
CA VAL A 108 -8.65 6.72 6.03
C VAL A 108 -7.99 5.39 5.72
N ARG A 109 -8.64 4.28 6.09
CA ARG A 109 -8.11 2.94 5.82
C ARG A 109 -8.66 2.39 4.52
N LEU A 110 -7.78 1.84 3.70
CA LEU A 110 -8.14 1.21 2.43
C LEU A 110 -7.59 -0.22 2.39
N ARG A 111 -8.37 -1.13 1.80
CA ARG A 111 -7.99 -2.54 1.70
C ARG A 111 -8.62 -3.19 0.48
N TRP A 112 -7.86 -4.03 -0.21
CA TRP A 112 -8.38 -4.83 -1.32
C TRP A 112 -9.21 -6.01 -0.80
N LEU A 113 -10.25 -6.38 -1.55
CA LEU A 113 -11.09 -7.54 -1.27
C LEU A 113 -11.16 -8.44 -2.51
N ALA A 114 -10.75 -9.69 -2.37
CA ALA A 114 -10.94 -10.71 -3.41
C ALA A 114 -12.41 -11.16 -3.41
N VAL A 115 -13.08 -11.06 -4.56
CA VAL A 115 -14.50 -11.44 -4.71
C VAL A 115 -14.66 -12.56 -5.74
N GLU A 116 -14.20 -12.33 -6.97
CA GLU A 116 -14.17 -13.31 -8.05
C GLU A 116 -12.73 -13.52 -8.54
N GLY A 117 -12.46 -14.73 -9.04
CA GLY A 117 -11.12 -15.12 -9.47
C GLY A 117 -10.20 -15.49 -8.31
N GLN A 118 -8.94 -15.74 -8.63
CA GLN A 118 -7.90 -16.07 -7.66
C GLN A 118 -7.50 -14.81 -6.87
N ALA A 119 -7.33 -14.97 -5.56
CA ALA A 119 -6.74 -13.95 -4.71
C ALA A 119 -5.23 -13.91 -4.99
N MET A 120 -4.72 -12.77 -5.44
CA MET A 120 -3.29 -12.58 -5.71
C MET A 120 -2.46 -12.44 -4.43
N ASN A 121 -3.12 -12.08 -3.33
CA ASN A 121 -2.58 -12.11 -1.98
C ASN A 121 -3.69 -12.65 -1.06
N THR A 122 -3.34 -13.59 -0.16
CA THR A 122 -4.22 -14.14 0.87
C THR A 122 -4.76 -13.07 1.81
N ASP A 123 -4.03 -11.98 1.99
CA ASP A 123 -4.48 -10.83 2.77
C ASP A 123 -5.75 -10.22 2.21
N HIS A 124 -6.10 -10.43 0.93
CA HIS A 124 -7.32 -9.87 0.35
C HIS A 124 -8.56 -10.74 0.55
N LEU A 125 -8.42 -11.90 1.20
CA LEU A 125 -9.58 -12.72 1.54
C LEU A 125 -10.43 -12.02 2.62
N PRO A 126 -11.75 -12.25 2.66
CA PRO A 126 -12.59 -11.74 3.73
C PRO A 126 -12.14 -12.27 5.09
N GLN A 127 -11.98 -11.38 6.07
CA GLN A 127 -11.49 -11.71 7.42
C GLN A 127 -12.50 -11.35 8.52
N THR A 128 -13.44 -10.45 8.27
CA THR A 128 -14.41 -9.97 9.26
C THR A 128 -15.85 -10.19 8.80
N ASP A 129 -16.82 -10.06 9.71
CA ASP A 129 -18.25 -10.14 9.37
C ASP A 129 -18.69 -9.06 8.39
N PHE A 130 -18.09 -7.87 8.46
CA PHE A 130 -18.32 -6.83 7.45
C PHE A 130 -17.78 -7.29 6.09
N GLU A 131 -16.56 -7.81 6.04
CA GLU A 131 -15.92 -8.26 4.80
C GLU A 131 -16.66 -9.43 4.16
N GLN A 132 -17.16 -10.38 4.95
CA GLN A 132 -17.96 -11.49 4.43
C GLN A 132 -19.28 -10.99 3.82
N ARG A 133 -19.97 -10.06 4.49
CA ARG A 133 -21.21 -9.47 3.96
C ARG A 133 -20.97 -8.64 2.71
N ALA A 134 -19.88 -7.87 2.70
CA ALA A 134 -19.43 -7.14 1.53
C ALA A 134 -19.13 -8.08 0.36
N PHE A 135 -18.40 -9.18 0.61
CA PHE A 135 -18.10 -10.20 -0.38
C PHE A 135 -19.38 -10.78 -1.01
N GLU A 136 -20.35 -11.22 -0.20
CA GLU A 136 -21.60 -11.78 -0.70
C GLU A 136 -22.41 -10.75 -1.51
N SER A 137 -22.47 -9.50 -1.03
CA SER A 137 -23.15 -8.41 -1.74
C SER A 137 -22.53 -8.12 -3.11
N LEU A 138 -21.20 -7.96 -3.17
CA LEU A 138 -20.49 -7.68 -4.42
C LEU A 138 -20.56 -8.88 -5.38
N LYS A 139 -20.48 -10.11 -4.86
CA LYS A 139 -20.63 -11.34 -5.64
C LYS A 139 -22.05 -11.49 -6.22
N ALA A 140 -23.07 -11.00 -5.52
CA ALA A 140 -24.44 -10.93 -6.03
C ALA A 140 -24.64 -9.87 -7.13
N GLY A 141 -23.60 -9.08 -7.45
CA GLY A 141 -23.61 -8.08 -8.53
C GLY A 141 -23.90 -6.66 -8.07
N GLU A 142 -24.06 -6.42 -6.77
CA GLU A 142 -24.26 -5.09 -6.22
C GLU A 142 -23.05 -4.19 -6.48
N LYS A 143 -23.29 -2.87 -6.55
CA LYS A 143 -22.22 -1.90 -6.81
C LYS A 143 -21.35 -1.66 -5.57
N SER A 144 -21.96 -1.72 -4.39
CA SER A 144 -21.30 -1.52 -3.10
C SER A 144 -22.12 -2.07 -1.95
N TYR A 145 -21.44 -2.31 -0.82
CA TYR A 145 -22.02 -2.60 0.48
C TYR A 145 -21.49 -1.60 1.50
N GLU A 146 -22.36 -1.11 2.39
CA GLU A 146 -22.03 -0.08 3.38
C GLU A 146 -22.55 -0.47 4.76
N ALA A 147 -21.81 -0.10 5.80
CA ALA A 147 -22.25 -0.21 7.19
C ALA A 147 -21.62 0.89 8.04
N VAL A 148 -22.31 1.26 9.12
CA VAL A 148 -21.74 2.08 10.20
C VAL A 148 -21.77 1.25 11.47
N ALA A 149 -20.61 1.09 12.10
CA ALA A 149 -20.47 0.40 13.38
C ALA A 149 -19.29 1.00 14.13
N ASP A 150 -19.45 1.16 15.45
CA ASP A 150 -18.39 1.57 16.38
C ASP A 150 -17.72 2.91 16.01
N GLY A 151 -18.51 3.87 15.53
CA GLY A 151 -18.00 5.19 15.13
C GLY A 151 -17.17 5.16 13.84
N VAL A 152 -17.34 4.13 13.01
CA VAL A 152 -16.68 4.00 11.72
C VAL A 152 -17.71 3.72 10.63
N TYR A 153 -17.62 4.49 9.56
CA TYR A 153 -18.30 4.20 8.30
C TYR A 153 -17.40 3.32 7.44
N ARG A 154 -17.93 2.20 6.95
CA ARG A 154 -17.24 1.28 6.04
C ARG A 154 -18.02 1.17 4.74
N ARG A 155 -17.30 1.21 3.62
CA ARG A 155 -17.84 0.98 2.28
C ARG A 155 -16.95 -0.01 1.53
N ALA A 156 -17.53 -1.10 1.06
CA ALA A 156 -16.91 -1.96 0.06
C ALA A 156 -17.51 -1.63 -1.31
N GLY A 157 -16.73 -1.10 -2.23
CA GLY A 157 -17.15 -0.85 -3.60
C GLY A 157 -16.55 -1.84 -4.60
N ARG A 158 -17.23 -2.06 -5.72
CA ARG A 158 -16.71 -2.91 -6.80
C ARG A 158 -15.49 -2.32 -7.49
N ILE A 159 -14.46 -3.15 -7.65
CA ILE A 159 -13.37 -2.97 -8.61
C ILE A 159 -13.60 -3.92 -9.78
N THR A 160 -13.73 -3.37 -10.98
CA THR A 160 -13.84 -4.17 -12.21
C THR A 160 -12.48 -4.78 -12.55
N LEU A 161 -12.41 -6.11 -12.66
CA LEU A 161 -11.29 -6.81 -13.25
C LEU A 161 -11.57 -6.95 -14.75
N ALA A 162 -11.01 -6.04 -15.55
CA ALA A 162 -11.11 -6.06 -17.00
C ALA A 162 -10.15 -7.11 -17.61
N ASN A 163 -10.25 -7.34 -18.94
CA ASN A 163 -9.56 -8.44 -19.63
C ASN A 163 -8.05 -8.57 -19.30
N GLN A 164 -7.33 -7.45 -19.17
CA GLN A 164 -5.90 -7.46 -18.79
C GLN A 164 -5.67 -8.03 -17.38
N CYS A 165 -6.57 -7.76 -16.45
CA CYS A 165 -6.52 -8.26 -15.07
C CYS A 165 -6.79 -9.77 -15.04
N LEU A 166 -7.64 -10.27 -15.95
CA LEU A 166 -8.03 -11.68 -15.98
C LEU A 166 -6.89 -12.64 -16.31
N LYS A 167 -5.77 -12.15 -16.87
CA LYS A 167 -4.58 -12.99 -17.13
C LYS A 167 -4.05 -13.63 -15.85
N CYS A 168 -4.01 -12.85 -14.76
CA CYS A 168 -3.52 -13.30 -13.46
C CYS A 168 -4.66 -13.77 -12.55
N HIS A 169 -5.80 -13.08 -12.57
CA HIS A 169 -6.91 -13.42 -11.68
C HIS A 169 -7.73 -14.64 -12.13
N VAL A 170 -7.72 -14.97 -13.43
CA VAL A 170 -8.48 -16.09 -13.99
C VAL A 170 -7.67 -16.75 -15.11
N PRO A 171 -6.54 -17.41 -14.79
CA PRO A 171 -5.60 -17.92 -15.80
C PRO A 171 -6.28 -18.88 -16.79
N ASP A 172 -7.21 -19.71 -16.31
CA ASP A 172 -7.95 -20.70 -17.13
C ASP A 172 -9.27 -20.17 -17.73
N ARG A 173 -9.44 -18.84 -17.82
CA ARG A 173 -10.70 -18.22 -18.27
C ARG A 173 -11.16 -18.75 -19.63
N LYS A 174 -12.47 -18.95 -19.74
CA LYS A 174 -13.14 -19.32 -21.01
C LYS A 174 -13.77 -18.11 -21.71
N THR A 175 -13.96 -17.01 -20.99
CA THR A 175 -14.55 -15.76 -21.49
C THR A 175 -13.68 -14.58 -21.08
N THR A 176 -13.87 -13.44 -21.76
CA THR A 176 -13.26 -12.14 -21.41
C THR A 176 -14.23 -11.24 -20.65
N GLU A 177 -15.32 -11.80 -20.14
CA GLU A 177 -16.27 -11.06 -19.31
C GLU A 177 -15.56 -10.56 -18.06
N ASN A 178 -15.93 -9.36 -17.61
CA ASN A 178 -15.35 -8.79 -16.42
C ASN A 178 -15.59 -9.67 -15.19
N ARG A 179 -14.69 -9.55 -14.22
CA ARG A 179 -14.87 -10.09 -12.86
C ARG A 179 -14.87 -8.96 -11.85
N THR A 180 -15.28 -9.30 -10.64
CA THR A 180 -15.43 -8.39 -9.52
C THR A 180 -14.30 -8.63 -8.54
N ALA A 181 -13.62 -7.57 -8.15
CA ALA A 181 -12.92 -7.45 -6.88
C ALA A 181 -13.59 -6.34 -6.06
N GLY A 182 -13.10 -6.09 -4.85
CA GLY A 182 -13.58 -5.02 -4.00
C GLY A 182 -12.46 -4.12 -3.51
N LEU A 183 -12.85 -2.89 -3.17
CA LEU A 183 -12.05 -1.96 -2.38
C LEU A 183 -12.89 -1.58 -1.16
N ILE A 184 -12.37 -1.85 0.02
CA ILE A 184 -12.93 -1.43 1.28
C ILE A 184 -12.29 -0.11 1.66
N ILE A 185 -13.13 0.84 2.08
CA ILE A 185 -12.74 2.14 2.61
C ILE A 185 -13.42 2.29 3.96
N ALA A 186 -12.64 2.61 4.99
CA ALA A 186 -13.14 2.88 6.33
C ALA A 186 -12.73 4.29 6.77
N ILE A 187 -13.71 5.06 7.26
CA ILE A 187 -13.55 6.46 7.67
C ILE A 187 -14.17 6.62 9.07
N PRO A 188 -13.44 7.21 10.03
CA PRO A 188 -13.98 7.49 11.35
C PRO A 188 -15.07 8.57 11.23
N VAL A 189 -16.22 8.30 11.86
CA VAL A 189 -17.36 9.22 11.86
C VAL A 189 -17.67 9.68 13.25
N THR A 190 -18.34 10.83 13.35
CA THR A 190 -19.06 11.19 14.56
C THR A 190 -20.22 10.22 14.71
N SER A 191 -20.33 9.56 15.86
CA SER A 191 -21.53 8.82 16.23
C SER A 191 -22.70 9.80 16.13
N GLY A 192 -23.60 9.60 15.17
CA GLY A 192 -24.79 10.43 15.05
C GLY A 192 -25.64 10.27 16.32
N GLU A 193 -26.08 11.39 16.89
CA GLU A 193 -27.24 11.45 17.79
C GLU A 193 -28.52 10.91 17.10
#